data_AF-A0A0D7E4A8-F1
#
_entry.id   AF-A0A0D7E4A8-F1
#
_cell.length_a   1.000
_cell.length_b   1.000
_cell.length_c   1.000
_cell.angle_alpha   90.00
_cell.angle_beta   90.00
_cell.angle_gamma   90.00
#
_symmetry.space_group_name_H-M   'P 1'
#
loop_
_entity.id
_entity.type
_entity.pdbx_description
1 polymer ?
#
loop_
_entity_poly.entity_id
_entity_poly.type
_entity_poly.pdbx_seq_one_letter_code
_entity_poly.pdbx_strand_id
1 'polypeptide(L)'
;MSTKVPPLAAYDPQYDPLVSEGPGRNRDYAPTYWHATAGTLPEDDGPVSGDIDCDVAIVGSGYTGLACAIFLAREFGIKAVVLEANRVAWGCSTRNGGQAQNSAGRLSRSQWIARWGLDIAKRLHAEVQDGFETFEELVRSGQIDCEPQRGGHLYIAHRQRNFDKITAEAKLLNDVFGDKTRVVSGNELRADYLNEAEAVGAVLEPLGTGVHPARLAFGYQRMARELGAKIHPASPVADIQFNNGAYHLRTPGGTVRARAVGI
;
A
#
# COMPACT_ATOMS: atom_id res chain seq x y z
N MET A 1 -21.88 24.58 17.91
CA MET A 1 -22.97 23.85 17.24
C MET A 1 -22.45 22.44 16.96
N SER A 2 -23.16 21.40 17.39
CA SER A 2 -22.73 20.01 17.22
C SER A 2 -22.71 19.65 15.73
N THR A 3 -21.53 19.54 15.14
CA THR A 3 -21.34 19.02 13.79
C THR A 3 -21.64 17.53 13.82
N LYS A 4 -22.92 17.18 13.58
CA LYS A 4 -23.34 15.79 13.43
C LYS A 4 -22.50 15.15 12.32
N VAL A 5 -21.80 14.06 12.65
CA VAL A 5 -21.17 13.19 11.66
C VAL A 5 -22.26 12.79 10.66
N PRO A 6 -22.10 13.08 9.35
CA PRO A 6 -23.11 12.70 8.37
C PRO A 6 -23.35 11.19 8.44
N PRO A 7 -24.61 10.71 8.29
CA PRO A 7 -24.91 9.29 8.36
C PRO A 7 -24.07 8.50 7.34
N LEU A 8 -23.67 7.27 7.71
CA LEU A 8 -22.92 6.39 6.84
C LEU A 8 -23.73 6.13 5.56
N ALA A 9 -23.19 6.56 4.42
CA ALA A 9 -23.79 6.31 3.12
C ALA A 9 -23.36 4.93 2.59
N ALA A 10 -24.19 4.27 1.80
CA ALA A 10 -23.83 2.99 1.18
C ALA A 10 -22.64 3.15 0.21
N TYR A 11 -21.92 2.05 0.01
CA TYR A 11 -20.90 1.95 -1.04
C TYR A 11 -21.51 2.23 -2.42
N ASP A 12 -20.81 3.02 -3.23
CA ASP A 12 -21.21 3.34 -4.60
C ASP A 12 -20.36 2.53 -5.59
N PRO A 13 -20.92 1.50 -6.24
CA PRO A 13 -20.20 0.71 -7.22
C PRO A 13 -19.96 1.45 -8.54
N GLN A 14 -20.59 2.61 -8.76
CA GLN A 14 -20.44 3.42 -9.97
C GLN A 14 -19.36 4.50 -9.84
N TYR A 15 -18.75 4.64 -8.65
CA TYR A 15 -17.64 5.57 -8.46
C TYR A 15 -16.49 5.24 -9.41
N ASP A 16 -16.15 6.22 -10.24
CA ASP A 16 -15.01 6.19 -11.14
C ASP A 16 -14.08 7.38 -10.82
N PRO A 17 -12.83 7.12 -10.38
CA PRO A 17 -11.88 8.18 -10.03
C PRO A 17 -11.50 9.09 -11.21
N LEU A 18 -11.79 8.71 -12.46
CA LEU A 18 -11.48 9.51 -13.65
C LEU A 18 -12.54 10.57 -13.98
N VAL A 19 -13.79 10.39 -13.51
CA VAL A 19 -14.92 11.26 -13.88
C VAL A 19 -15.75 11.75 -12.70
N SER A 20 -15.68 11.08 -11.55
CA SER A 20 -16.41 11.48 -10.35
C SER A 20 -15.71 12.67 -9.67
N GLU A 21 -16.47 13.60 -9.09
CA GLU A 21 -15.90 14.74 -8.34
C GLU A 21 -15.02 14.30 -7.14
N GLY A 22 -15.28 13.11 -6.59
CA GLY A 22 -14.46 12.52 -5.54
C GLY A 22 -15.08 11.24 -4.99
N PRO A 23 -14.41 10.55 -4.04
CA PRO A 23 -14.85 9.27 -3.48
C PRO A 23 -16.10 9.37 -2.59
N GLY A 24 -16.69 10.56 -2.46
CA GLY A 24 -17.69 10.87 -1.44
C GLY A 24 -17.09 10.97 -0.03
N ARG A 25 -17.97 11.22 0.95
CA ARG A 25 -17.60 11.38 2.36
C ARG A 25 -18.39 10.38 3.19
N ASN A 26 -17.73 9.72 4.12
CA ASN A 26 -18.34 8.73 5.01
C ASN A 26 -19.23 7.72 4.25
N ARG A 27 -18.73 7.18 3.14
CA ARG A 27 -19.37 6.06 2.43
C ARG A 27 -18.78 4.76 2.92
N ASP A 28 -19.62 3.72 2.92
CA ASP A 28 -19.20 2.40 3.35
C ASP A 28 -18.11 1.83 2.43
N TYR A 29 -17.37 0.86 2.95
CA TYR A 29 -16.33 0.20 2.19
C TYR A 29 -16.91 -0.66 1.06
N ALA A 30 -16.11 -0.92 0.03
CA ALA A 30 -16.48 -1.89 -0.99
C ALA A 30 -16.75 -3.26 -0.32
N PRO A 31 -17.85 -3.96 -0.67
CA PRO A 31 -18.26 -5.23 -0.06
C PRO A 31 -17.36 -6.38 -0.55
N THR A 32 -16.08 -6.32 -0.15
CA THR A 32 -15.03 -7.26 -0.52
C THR A 32 -14.84 -8.27 0.59
N TYR A 33 -14.27 -9.43 0.25
CA TYR A 33 -13.81 -10.41 1.24
C TYR A 33 -12.94 -9.74 2.32
N TRP A 34 -11.99 -8.89 1.92
CA TRP A 34 -11.11 -8.19 2.85
C TRP A 34 -11.85 -7.38 3.91
N HIS A 35 -12.86 -6.58 3.54
CA HIS A 35 -13.61 -5.82 4.53
C HIS A 35 -14.55 -6.69 5.36
N ALA A 36 -15.11 -7.76 4.77
CA ALA A 36 -15.94 -8.71 5.49
C ALA A 36 -15.19 -9.50 6.57
N THR A 37 -13.88 -9.73 6.39
CA THR A 37 -13.04 -10.54 7.31
C THR A 37 -11.97 -9.74 8.06
N ALA A 38 -11.96 -8.41 7.93
CA ALA A 38 -10.99 -7.55 8.61
C ALA A 38 -11.20 -7.45 10.14
N GLY A 39 -12.37 -7.82 10.64
CA GLY A 39 -12.74 -7.69 12.05
C GLY A 39 -13.16 -6.26 12.41
N THR A 40 -12.95 -5.89 13.67
CA THR A 40 -13.34 -4.57 14.19
C THR A 40 -12.47 -3.47 13.60
N LEU A 41 -13.11 -2.42 13.09
CA LEU A 41 -12.42 -1.24 12.58
C LEU A 41 -11.68 -0.52 13.71
N PRO A 42 -10.44 -0.06 13.49
CA PRO A 42 -9.76 0.77 14.47
C PRO A 42 -10.47 2.11 14.62
N GLU A 43 -10.33 2.71 15.80
CA GLU A 43 -10.75 4.08 16.04
C GLU A 43 -9.99 5.07 15.14
N ASP A 44 -10.66 6.17 14.82
CA ASP A 44 -10.12 7.34 14.13
C ASP A 44 -10.44 8.62 14.92
N ASP A 45 -10.00 9.79 14.43
CA ASP A 45 -10.19 11.07 15.12
C ASP A 45 -11.39 11.87 14.55
N GLY A 46 -12.29 11.18 13.82
CA GLY A 46 -13.47 11.77 13.21
C GLY A 46 -13.16 12.83 12.15
N PRO A 47 -14.19 13.44 11.55
CA PRO A 47 -13.97 14.53 10.61
C PRO A 47 -13.32 15.73 11.28
N VAL A 48 -12.52 16.49 10.52
CA VAL A 48 -12.11 17.83 10.91
C VAL A 48 -13.38 18.63 11.25
N SER A 49 -13.39 19.26 12.42
CA SER A 49 -14.55 19.99 12.97
C SER A 49 -14.22 21.42 13.41
N GLY A 50 -12.99 21.85 13.16
CA GLY A 50 -12.48 23.20 13.34
C GLY A 50 -11.10 23.33 12.72
N ASP A 51 -10.52 24.53 12.81
CA ASP A 51 -9.18 24.76 12.29
C ASP A 51 -8.13 24.02 13.12
N ILE A 52 -7.12 23.46 12.44
CA ILE A 52 -6.02 22.69 13.06
C ILE A 52 -4.70 23.31 12.61
N ASP A 53 -3.76 23.46 13.53
CA ASP A 53 -2.37 23.77 13.25
C ASP A 53 -1.50 22.53 13.46
N CYS A 54 -0.65 22.19 12.50
CA CYS A 54 0.30 21.08 12.62
C CYS A 54 1.62 21.37 11.89
N ASP A 55 2.65 20.56 12.17
CA ASP A 55 3.90 20.65 11.42
C ASP A 55 3.76 20.01 10.03
N VAL A 56 3.15 18.83 9.97
CA VAL A 56 2.95 18.08 8.72
C VAL A 56 1.49 17.65 8.58
N ALA A 57 0.90 17.96 7.43
CA ALA A 57 -0.35 17.37 6.98
C ALA A 57 -0.09 16.33 5.88
N ILE A 58 -0.79 15.21 5.91
CA ILE A 58 -0.71 14.14 4.89
C ILE A 58 -2.09 14.01 4.25
N VAL A 59 -2.16 14.07 2.93
CA VAL A 59 -3.40 13.88 2.18
C VAL A 59 -3.49 12.42 1.74
N GLY A 60 -4.47 11.70 2.27
CA GLY A 60 -4.73 10.29 1.97
C GLY A 60 -4.26 9.35 3.07
N SER A 61 -5.14 8.43 3.46
CA SER A 61 -4.89 7.43 4.51
C SER A 61 -4.66 6.02 3.96
N GLY A 62 -4.08 5.93 2.76
CA GLY A 62 -3.59 4.67 2.19
C GLY A 62 -2.29 4.20 2.86
N TYR A 63 -1.73 3.09 2.40
CA TYR A 63 -0.47 2.53 2.91
C TYR A 63 0.65 3.56 2.95
N THR A 64 0.86 4.31 1.87
CA THR A 64 1.92 5.33 1.79
C THR A 64 1.71 6.45 2.81
N GLY A 65 0.50 7.00 2.92
CA GLY A 65 0.21 8.09 3.85
C GLY A 65 0.33 7.66 5.31
N LEU A 66 -0.17 6.47 5.65
CA LEU A 66 -0.06 5.93 7.00
C LEU A 66 1.38 5.54 7.35
N ALA A 67 2.12 4.92 6.43
CA ALA A 67 3.55 4.62 6.62
C ALA A 67 4.36 5.92 6.79
N CYS A 68 4.07 6.95 5.99
CA CYS A 68 4.69 8.27 6.15
C CYS A 68 4.44 8.85 7.55
N ALA A 69 3.19 8.81 8.04
CA ALA A 69 2.86 9.26 9.40
C ALA A 69 3.63 8.46 10.48
N ILE A 70 3.76 7.14 10.30
CA ILE A 70 4.54 6.26 11.18
C ILE A 70 6.01 6.68 11.21
N PHE A 71 6.65 6.82 10.05
CA PHE A 71 8.08 7.17 9.96
C PHE A 71 8.35 8.58 10.49
N LEU A 72 7.50 9.55 10.18
CA LEU A 72 7.60 10.91 10.73
C LEU A 72 7.58 10.89 12.26
N ALA A 73 6.68 10.10 12.85
CA ALA A 73 6.57 10.01 14.29
C ALA A 73 7.72 9.22 14.93
N ARG A 74 8.11 8.07 14.36
CA ARG A 74 9.19 7.22 14.90
C ARG A 74 10.57 7.85 14.80
N GLU A 75 10.91 8.38 13.63
CA GLU A 75 12.28 8.81 13.32
C GLU A 75 12.52 10.27 13.69
N PHE A 76 11.46 11.10 13.67
CA PHE A 76 11.58 12.55 13.86
C PHE A 76 10.69 13.10 14.98
N GLY A 77 9.88 12.28 15.64
CA GLY A 77 8.95 12.72 16.69
C GLY A 77 7.80 13.59 16.16
N ILE A 78 7.59 13.66 14.84
CA ILE A 78 6.59 14.51 14.19
C ILE A 78 5.24 13.80 14.19
N LYS A 79 4.27 14.39 14.87
CA LYS A 79 2.88 13.89 14.96
C LYS A 79 2.04 14.48 13.83
N ALA A 80 2.05 13.82 12.69
CA ALA A 80 1.34 14.29 11.50
C ALA A 80 -0.19 14.26 11.66
N VAL A 81 -0.87 15.13 10.90
CA VAL A 81 -2.32 15.12 10.71
C VAL A 81 -2.62 14.51 9.33
N VAL A 82 -3.25 13.33 9.31
CA VAL A 82 -3.66 12.63 8.09
C VAL A 82 -5.11 13.00 7.76
N LEU A 83 -5.35 13.47 6.55
CA LEU A 83 -6.66 13.87 6.05
C LEU A 83 -7.14 12.88 5.00
N GLU A 84 -8.31 12.29 5.21
CA GLU A 84 -8.89 11.31 4.31
C GLU A 84 -10.25 11.80 3.80
N ALA A 85 -10.44 11.75 2.49
CA ALA A 85 -11.66 12.21 1.85
C ALA A 85 -12.88 11.38 2.28
N ASN A 86 -12.70 10.06 2.43
CA ASN A 86 -13.76 9.14 2.80
C ASN A 86 -13.46 8.43 4.13
N ARG A 87 -13.48 7.10 4.22
CA ARG A 87 -13.08 6.35 5.42
C ARG A 87 -11.59 6.01 5.37
N VAL A 88 -10.99 5.73 6.52
CA VAL A 88 -9.57 5.36 6.58
C VAL A 88 -9.28 4.17 5.66
N ALA A 89 -8.26 4.30 4.81
CA ALA A 89 -7.87 3.29 3.82
C ALA A 89 -9.01 2.83 2.88
N TRP A 90 -9.98 3.69 2.57
CA TRP A 90 -11.15 3.34 1.74
C TRP A 90 -10.80 2.99 0.29
N GLY A 91 -9.70 3.54 -0.24
CA GLY A 91 -9.24 3.38 -1.63
C GLY A 91 -8.46 2.09 -1.91
N CYS A 92 -7.44 2.19 -2.78
CA CYS A 92 -6.71 1.04 -3.33
C CYS A 92 -6.03 0.14 -2.29
N SER A 93 -5.61 0.68 -1.16
CA SER A 93 -4.93 -0.08 -0.09
C SER A 93 -5.80 -1.20 0.49
N THR A 94 -7.12 -1.16 0.37
CA THR A 94 -7.99 -2.26 0.83
C THR A 94 -8.79 -2.94 -0.28
N ARG A 95 -8.44 -2.66 -1.54
CA ARG A 95 -9.09 -3.20 -2.75
C ARG A 95 -8.12 -3.90 -3.71
N ASN A 96 -6.91 -4.19 -3.25
CA ASN A 96 -5.88 -4.90 -4.02
C ASN A 96 -5.93 -6.42 -3.76
N GLY A 97 -5.10 -7.17 -4.47
CA GLY A 97 -5.02 -8.63 -4.39
C GLY A 97 -4.25 -9.20 -3.19
N GLY A 98 -3.71 -8.36 -2.30
CA GLY A 98 -3.01 -8.81 -1.10
C GLY A 98 -1.62 -9.41 -1.37
N GLN A 99 -0.94 -8.99 -2.45
CA GLN A 99 0.37 -9.49 -2.83
C GLN A 99 1.45 -8.43 -2.55
N ALA A 100 2.32 -8.67 -1.58
CA ALA A 100 3.58 -7.95 -1.43
C ALA A 100 4.67 -8.72 -2.16
N GLN A 101 5.31 -8.12 -3.15
CA GLN A 101 6.33 -8.74 -3.98
C GLN A 101 7.51 -7.79 -4.15
N ASN A 102 8.72 -8.32 -4.29
CA ASN A 102 9.90 -7.56 -4.69
C ASN A 102 9.85 -7.15 -6.18
N SER A 103 8.79 -6.45 -6.58
CA SER A 103 8.49 -6.11 -7.97
C SER A 103 8.35 -4.59 -8.13
N ALA A 104 8.67 -4.08 -9.32
CA ALA A 104 8.45 -2.66 -9.63
C ALA A 104 7.99 -2.49 -11.08
N GLY A 105 6.72 -2.11 -11.23
CA GLY A 105 6.12 -1.84 -12.52
C GLY A 105 6.06 -3.07 -13.43
N ARG A 106 6.02 -2.81 -14.75
CA ARG A 106 5.80 -3.85 -15.77
C ARG A 106 7.08 -4.40 -16.41
N LEU A 107 8.22 -3.79 -16.14
CA LEU A 107 9.48 -4.15 -16.81
C LEU A 107 10.26 -5.15 -15.97
N SER A 108 10.78 -6.18 -16.63
CA SER A 108 11.73 -7.13 -16.02
C SER A 108 13.09 -6.47 -15.77
N ARG A 109 13.96 -7.11 -14.97
CA ARG A 109 15.31 -6.59 -14.69
C ARG A 109 16.18 -6.61 -15.94
N SER A 110 16.03 -7.62 -16.80
CA SER A 110 16.67 -7.60 -18.14
C SER A 110 16.23 -6.40 -18.98
N GLN A 111 14.95 -6.01 -18.91
CA GLN A 111 14.44 -4.83 -19.59
C GLN A 111 14.94 -3.51 -18.96
N TRP A 112 15.18 -3.48 -17.64
CA TRP A 112 15.83 -2.35 -16.99
C TRP A 112 17.26 -2.18 -17.48
N ILE A 113 18.03 -3.26 -17.54
CA ILE A 113 19.41 -3.24 -18.06
C ILE A 113 19.42 -2.73 -19.51
N ALA A 114 18.53 -3.26 -20.36
CA ALA A 114 18.45 -2.84 -21.76
C ALA A 114 18.09 -1.35 -21.92
N ARG A 115 17.23 -0.81 -21.05
CA ARG A 115 16.71 0.56 -21.17
C ARG A 115 17.60 1.61 -20.50
N TRP A 116 18.22 1.25 -19.37
CA TRP A 116 18.89 2.21 -18.49
C TRP A 116 20.32 1.80 -18.10
N GLY A 117 20.80 0.66 -18.57
CA GLY A 117 22.12 0.14 -18.22
C GLY A 117 22.15 -0.58 -16.87
N LEU A 118 23.22 -1.33 -16.67
CA LEU A 118 23.35 -2.24 -15.52
C LEU A 118 23.36 -1.52 -14.17
N ASP A 119 24.11 -0.42 -14.05
CA ASP A 119 24.27 0.29 -12.78
C ASP A 119 22.95 0.88 -12.30
N ILE A 120 22.15 1.45 -13.21
CA ILE A 120 20.82 1.96 -12.87
C ILE A 120 19.89 0.80 -12.50
N ALA A 121 19.92 -0.30 -13.27
CA ALA A 121 19.10 -1.47 -12.96
C ALA A 121 19.41 -2.03 -11.55
N LYS A 122 20.68 -2.10 -11.15
CA LYS A 122 21.08 -2.53 -9.80
C LYS A 122 20.57 -1.60 -8.70
N ARG A 123 20.65 -0.28 -8.91
CA ARG A 123 20.12 0.71 -7.96
C ARG A 123 18.60 0.61 -7.83
N LEU A 124 17.88 0.45 -8.94
CA LEU A 124 16.44 0.21 -8.92
C LEU A 124 16.10 -1.09 -8.20
N HIS A 125 16.87 -2.16 -8.40
CA HIS A 125 16.63 -3.42 -7.69
C HIS A 125 16.80 -3.29 -6.19
N ALA A 126 17.89 -2.62 -5.76
CA ALA A 126 18.14 -2.36 -4.34
C ALA A 126 17.03 -1.52 -3.70
N GLU A 127 16.51 -0.51 -4.39
CA GLU A 127 15.38 0.31 -3.91
C GLU A 127 14.11 -0.53 -3.68
N VAL A 128 13.81 -1.46 -4.57
CA VAL A 128 12.63 -2.34 -4.42
C VAL A 128 12.82 -3.32 -3.27
N GLN A 129 14.05 -3.83 -3.09
CA GLN A 129 14.37 -4.69 -1.96
C GLN A 129 14.23 -3.93 -0.63
N ASP A 130 14.75 -2.72 -0.53
CA ASP A 130 14.61 -1.85 0.65
C ASP A 130 13.13 -1.57 0.98
N GLY A 131 12.30 -1.32 -0.05
CA GLY A 131 10.86 -1.18 0.12
C GLY A 131 10.18 -2.44 0.65
N PHE A 132 10.58 -3.63 0.19
CA PHE A 132 10.06 -4.90 0.67
C PHE A 132 10.49 -5.19 2.12
N GLU A 133 11.76 -4.94 2.45
CA GLU A 133 12.30 -5.08 3.80
C GLU A 133 11.61 -4.13 4.78
N THR A 134 11.41 -2.88 4.36
CA THR A 134 10.66 -1.87 5.11
C THR A 134 9.23 -2.34 5.42
N PHE A 135 8.55 -2.92 4.43
CA PHE A 135 7.21 -3.48 4.62
C PHE A 135 7.20 -4.61 5.66
N GLU A 136 8.09 -5.60 5.55
CA GLU A 136 8.19 -6.71 6.50
C GLU A 136 8.54 -6.20 7.91
N GLU A 137 9.42 -5.20 8.01
CA GLU A 137 9.79 -4.59 9.28
C GLU A 137 8.64 -3.85 9.95
N LEU A 138 7.82 -3.11 9.18
CA LEU A 138 6.62 -2.47 9.71
C LEU A 138 5.60 -3.50 10.22
N VAL A 139 5.40 -4.60 9.48
CA VAL A 139 4.52 -5.69 9.90
C VAL A 139 5.03 -6.31 11.21
N ARG A 140 6.33 -6.60 11.28
CA ARG A 140 6.96 -7.22 12.45
C ARG A 140 6.97 -6.30 13.67
N SER A 141 7.49 -5.08 13.53
CA SER A 141 7.62 -4.10 14.61
C SER A 141 6.27 -3.58 15.10
N GLY A 142 5.28 -3.50 14.21
CA GLY A 142 3.90 -3.13 14.55
C GLY A 142 3.04 -4.28 15.06
N GLN A 143 3.60 -5.49 15.13
CA GLN A 143 2.87 -6.71 15.51
C GLN A 143 1.54 -6.85 14.75
N ILE A 144 1.57 -6.55 13.45
CA ILE A 144 0.37 -6.44 12.62
C ILE A 144 -0.06 -7.84 12.20
N ASP A 145 -1.20 -8.28 12.72
CA ASP A 145 -1.85 -9.52 12.28
C ASP A 145 -2.57 -9.32 10.95
N CYS A 146 -1.80 -9.28 9.86
CA CYS A 146 -2.31 -9.27 8.49
C CYS A 146 -2.23 -10.65 7.83
N GLU A 147 -2.20 -11.73 8.62
CA GLU A 147 -2.12 -13.12 8.14
C GLU A 147 -1.00 -13.32 7.09
N PRO A 148 0.27 -13.00 7.40
CA PRO A 148 1.35 -13.03 6.42
C PRO A 148 1.65 -14.46 5.94
N GLN A 149 1.42 -14.70 4.65
CA GLN A 149 1.73 -15.93 3.94
C GLN A 149 3.09 -15.78 3.26
N ARG A 150 4.15 -16.08 4.02
CA ARG A 150 5.53 -16.04 3.55
C ARG A 150 5.87 -17.29 2.74
N GLY A 151 6.91 -17.20 1.94
CA GLY A 151 7.40 -18.32 1.13
C GLY A 151 7.73 -17.95 -0.32
N GLY A 152 7.61 -16.66 -0.67
CA GLY A 152 7.89 -16.18 -2.00
C GLY A 152 6.65 -16.15 -2.89
N HIS A 153 6.89 -16.03 -4.20
CA HIS A 153 5.83 -16.07 -5.19
C HIS A 153 6.26 -16.87 -6.42
N LEU A 154 5.29 -17.56 -7.04
CA LEU A 154 5.49 -18.38 -8.22
C LEU A 154 5.05 -17.63 -9.48
N TYR A 155 5.97 -17.48 -10.44
CA TYR A 155 5.60 -17.21 -11.82
C TYR A 155 5.35 -18.53 -12.53
N ILE A 156 4.07 -18.87 -12.76
CA ILE A 156 3.67 -20.12 -13.40
C ILE A 156 3.54 -19.91 -14.92
N ALA A 157 4.20 -20.76 -15.69
CA ALA A 157 4.15 -20.73 -17.15
C ALA A 157 3.21 -21.80 -17.71
N HIS A 158 2.17 -21.35 -18.41
CA HIS A 158 1.20 -22.22 -19.10
C HIS A 158 1.66 -22.66 -20.52
N ARG A 159 2.86 -22.25 -20.97
CA ARG A 159 3.45 -22.61 -22.28
C ARG A 159 4.97 -22.63 -22.21
N GLN A 160 5.60 -23.52 -22.97
CA GLN A 160 7.07 -23.69 -22.99
C GLN A 160 7.81 -22.37 -23.24
N ARG A 161 7.40 -21.60 -24.25
CA ARG A 161 8.04 -20.30 -24.56
C ARG A 161 8.06 -19.33 -23.37
N ASN A 162 7.03 -19.37 -22.53
CA ASN A 162 6.93 -18.49 -21.37
C ASN A 162 7.80 -19.02 -20.23
N PHE A 163 7.87 -20.35 -20.08
CA PHE A 163 8.73 -21.03 -19.12
C PHE A 163 10.22 -20.76 -19.40
N ASP A 164 10.63 -20.86 -20.67
CA ASP A 164 11.98 -20.53 -21.12
C ASP A 164 12.31 -19.06 -20.80
N LYS A 165 11.36 -18.14 -21.05
CA LYS A 165 11.53 -16.71 -20.75
C LYS A 165 11.73 -16.44 -19.26
N ILE A 166 10.86 -16.98 -18.39
CA ILE A 166 10.99 -16.72 -16.95
C ILE A 166 12.22 -17.41 -16.35
N THR A 167 12.64 -18.55 -16.91
CA THR A 167 13.87 -19.24 -16.51
C THR A 167 15.13 -18.46 -16.91
N ALA A 168 15.14 -17.87 -18.11
CA ALA A 168 16.22 -16.96 -18.52
C ALA A 168 16.30 -15.72 -17.62
N GLU A 169 15.15 -15.15 -17.23
CA GLU A 169 15.10 -14.03 -16.28
C GLU A 169 15.61 -14.46 -14.90
N ALA A 170 15.19 -15.62 -14.40
CA ALA A 170 15.65 -16.19 -13.12
C ALA A 170 17.18 -16.33 -13.06
N LYS A 171 17.78 -16.82 -14.15
CA LYS A 171 19.24 -16.91 -14.27
C LYS A 171 19.90 -15.53 -14.17
N LEU A 172 19.35 -14.53 -14.85
CA LEU A 172 19.84 -13.15 -14.80
C LEU A 172 19.69 -12.55 -13.39
N LEU A 173 18.55 -12.75 -12.72
CA LEU A 173 18.33 -12.31 -11.34
C LEU A 173 19.38 -12.90 -10.40
N ASN A 174 19.66 -14.19 -10.50
CA ASN A 174 20.66 -14.84 -9.67
C ASN A 174 22.10 -14.37 -9.98
N ASP A 175 22.49 -14.32 -11.26
CA ASP A 175 23.86 -13.99 -11.66
C ASP A 175 24.22 -12.51 -11.47
N VAL A 176 23.27 -11.61 -11.71
CA VAL A 176 23.52 -10.16 -11.80
C VAL A 176 23.11 -9.43 -10.52
N PHE A 177 22.00 -9.87 -9.91
CA PHE A 177 21.40 -9.20 -8.75
C PHE A 177 21.59 -9.98 -7.44
N GLY A 178 22.07 -11.23 -7.50
CA GLY A 178 22.33 -12.05 -6.31
C GLY A 178 21.06 -12.58 -5.65
N ASP A 179 19.94 -12.57 -6.38
CA ASP A 179 18.70 -13.17 -5.90
C ASP A 179 18.85 -14.70 -5.79
N LYS A 180 17.90 -15.34 -5.11
CA LYS A 180 17.88 -16.80 -4.89
C LYS A 180 16.64 -17.42 -5.52
N THR A 181 16.39 -17.06 -6.77
CA THR A 181 15.27 -17.61 -7.54
C THR A 181 15.51 -19.07 -7.89
N ARG A 182 14.44 -19.85 -7.99
CA ARG A 182 14.50 -21.29 -8.24
C ARG A 182 13.56 -21.69 -9.36
N VAL A 183 14.07 -22.38 -10.37
CA VAL A 183 13.25 -23.01 -11.39
C VAL A 183 12.55 -24.23 -10.79
N VAL A 184 11.24 -24.32 -10.99
CA VAL A 184 10.35 -25.38 -10.50
C VAL A 184 9.81 -26.13 -11.72
N SER A 185 10.03 -27.44 -11.79
CA SER A 185 9.48 -28.26 -12.88
C SER A 185 7.96 -28.38 -12.77
N GLY A 186 7.26 -28.70 -13.87
CA GLY A 186 5.80 -28.96 -13.82
C GLY A 186 5.41 -30.09 -12.85
N ASN A 187 6.24 -31.14 -12.74
CA ASN A 187 6.01 -32.24 -11.79
C ASN A 187 6.13 -31.77 -10.33
N GLU A 188 7.17 -30.98 -10.04
CA GLU A 188 7.39 -30.44 -8.71
C GLU A 188 6.30 -29.42 -8.32
N LEU A 189 5.92 -28.54 -9.27
CA LEU A 189 4.82 -27.60 -9.08
C LEU A 189 3.53 -28.35 -8.68
N ARG A 190 3.23 -29.45 -9.36
CA ARG A 190 2.06 -30.29 -9.08
C ARG A 190 2.12 -30.98 -7.73
N ALA A 191 3.30 -31.49 -7.35
CA ALA A 191 3.46 -32.25 -6.12
C ALA A 191 3.45 -31.35 -4.87
N ASP A 192 4.12 -30.19 -4.95
CA ASP A 192 4.51 -29.44 -3.75
C ASP A 192 3.76 -28.09 -3.60
N TYR A 193 3.07 -27.62 -4.64
CA TYR A 193 2.47 -26.28 -4.64
C TYR A 193 1.01 -26.24 -5.13
N LEU A 194 0.78 -26.53 -6.41
CA LEU A 194 -0.52 -26.41 -7.06
C LEU A 194 -0.67 -27.50 -8.10
N ASN A 195 -1.70 -28.33 -7.96
CA ASN A 195 -2.06 -29.37 -8.94
C ASN A 195 -2.71 -28.76 -10.20
N GLU A 196 -1.93 -28.00 -10.95
CA GLU A 196 -2.31 -27.43 -12.24
C GLU A 196 -1.88 -28.37 -13.38
N ALA A 197 -2.84 -28.79 -14.20
CA ALA A 197 -2.61 -29.76 -15.26
C ALA A 197 -1.84 -29.16 -16.44
N GLU A 198 -2.12 -27.89 -16.74
CA GLU A 198 -1.66 -27.20 -17.95
C GLU A 198 -0.36 -26.38 -17.72
N ALA A 199 0.19 -26.41 -16.50
CA ALA A 199 1.44 -25.73 -16.19
C ALA A 199 2.64 -26.53 -16.70
N VAL A 200 3.52 -25.86 -17.43
CA VAL A 200 4.80 -26.42 -17.91
C VAL A 200 5.83 -26.43 -16.78
N GLY A 201 5.78 -25.43 -15.91
CA GLY A 201 6.69 -25.23 -14.79
C GLY A 201 6.54 -23.81 -14.25
N ALA A 202 7.37 -23.45 -13.28
CA ALA A 202 7.36 -22.14 -12.66
C ALA A 202 8.76 -21.65 -12.29
N VAL A 203 8.86 -20.38 -11.93
CA VAL A 203 9.99 -19.83 -11.18
C VAL A 203 9.48 -19.35 -9.83
N LEU A 204 10.11 -19.83 -8.76
CA LEU A 204 9.91 -19.34 -7.42
C LEU A 204 10.90 -18.20 -7.16
N GLU A 205 10.37 -17.00 -6.95
CA GLU A 205 11.13 -15.89 -6.39
C GLU A 205 10.94 -15.88 -4.86
N PRO A 206 12.02 -15.79 -4.07
CA PRO A 206 11.95 -15.99 -2.62
C PRO A 206 11.32 -14.82 -1.86
N LEU A 207 11.30 -13.62 -2.46
CA LEU A 207 10.78 -12.40 -1.84
C LEU A 207 9.34 -12.16 -2.29
N GLY A 208 8.42 -12.62 -1.47
CA GLY A 208 6.99 -12.48 -1.68
C GLY A 208 6.22 -12.92 -0.45
N THR A 209 5.22 -12.12 -0.09
CA THR A 209 4.35 -12.36 1.05
C THR A 209 2.91 -12.03 0.65
N GLY A 210 2.02 -13.02 0.78
CA GLY A 210 0.58 -12.78 0.75
C GLY A 210 0.13 -12.13 2.06
N VAL A 211 -0.76 -11.15 2.00
CA VAL A 211 -1.30 -10.47 3.19
C VAL A 211 -2.78 -10.22 3.04
N HIS A 212 -3.47 -10.14 4.18
CA HIS A 212 -4.81 -9.60 4.26
C HIS A 212 -4.75 -8.05 4.20
N PRO A 213 -5.09 -7.40 3.07
CA PRO A 213 -4.76 -6.00 2.83
C PRO A 213 -5.49 -5.01 3.75
N ALA A 214 -6.75 -5.28 4.10
CA ALA A 214 -7.49 -4.44 5.04
C ALA A 214 -6.91 -4.49 6.46
N ARG A 215 -6.56 -5.68 6.98
CA ARG A 215 -5.89 -5.82 8.28
C ARG A 215 -4.52 -5.15 8.30
N LEU A 216 -3.77 -5.21 7.20
CA LEU A 216 -2.50 -4.46 7.08
C LEU A 216 -2.74 -2.95 7.23
N ALA A 217 -3.71 -2.39 6.48
CA ALA A 217 -4.01 -0.96 6.53
C ALA A 217 -4.48 -0.52 7.92
N PHE A 218 -5.34 -1.32 8.55
CA PHE A 218 -5.82 -1.07 9.90
C PHE A 218 -4.73 -1.26 10.97
N GLY A 219 -3.76 -2.13 10.73
CA GLY A 219 -2.52 -2.20 11.51
C GLY A 219 -1.72 -0.92 11.45
N TYR A 220 -1.49 -0.38 10.24
CA TYR A 220 -0.81 0.91 10.08
C TYR A 220 -1.59 2.07 10.71
N GLN A 221 -2.93 2.07 10.61
CA GLN A 221 -3.78 3.06 11.27
C GLN A 221 -3.58 3.04 12.79
N ARG A 222 -3.65 1.86 13.43
CA ARG A 222 -3.43 1.74 14.89
C ARG A 222 -2.05 2.23 15.27
N MET A 223 -1.03 1.77 14.55
CA MET A 223 0.36 2.11 14.83
C MET A 223 0.63 3.61 14.68
N ALA A 224 0.11 4.25 13.63
CA ALA A 224 0.23 5.70 13.45
C ALA A 224 -0.40 6.47 14.61
N ARG A 225 -1.60 6.05 15.06
CA ARG A 225 -2.31 6.70 16.17
C ARG A 225 -1.63 6.48 17.53
N GLU A 226 -1.09 5.28 17.78
CA GLU A 226 -0.29 4.98 18.97
C GLU A 226 0.96 5.85 19.06
N LEU A 227 1.57 6.18 17.91
CA LEU A 227 2.69 7.11 17.80
C LEU A 227 2.26 8.60 17.90
N GLY A 228 0.96 8.87 17.98
CA GLY A 228 0.39 10.19 18.21
C GLY A 228 -0.06 10.93 16.95
N ALA A 229 -0.02 10.31 15.77
CA ALA A 229 -0.64 10.89 14.58
C ALA A 229 -2.16 11.01 14.75
N LYS A 230 -2.75 12.01 14.10
CA LYS A 230 -4.21 12.22 14.07
C LYS A 230 -4.73 11.88 12.68
N ILE A 231 -5.81 11.11 12.59
CA ILE A 231 -6.36 10.64 11.32
C ILE A 231 -7.83 11.08 11.22
N HIS A 232 -8.09 12.01 10.30
CA HIS A 232 -9.42 12.59 10.10
C HIS A 232 -10.08 12.07 8.81
N PRO A 233 -10.96 11.06 8.89
CA PRO A 233 -11.80 10.66 7.77
C PRO A 233 -12.83 11.76 7.41
N ALA A 234 -13.53 11.56 6.30
CA ALA A 234 -14.60 12.42 5.78
C ALA A 234 -14.22 13.91 5.66
N SER A 235 -12.92 14.17 5.47
CA SER A 235 -12.26 15.47 5.44
C SER A 235 -11.53 15.65 4.11
N PRO A 236 -12.26 15.67 2.97
CA PRO A 236 -11.63 15.87 1.67
C PRO A 236 -10.94 17.22 1.62
N VAL A 237 -9.68 17.21 1.19
CA VAL A 237 -8.92 18.42 0.92
C VAL A 237 -9.37 18.95 -0.44
N ALA A 238 -10.17 20.02 -0.42
CA ALA A 238 -10.73 20.62 -1.63
C ALA A 238 -9.75 21.57 -2.33
N ASP A 239 -8.78 22.11 -1.59
CA ASP A 239 -7.84 23.10 -2.06
C ASP A 239 -6.63 23.18 -1.12
N ILE A 240 -5.46 23.48 -1.68
CA ILE A 240 -4.20 23.64 -0.96
C ILE A 240 -3.56 24.94 -1.42
N GLN A 241 -3.42 25.89 -0.50
CA GLN A 241 -2.80 27.19 -0.79
C GLN A 241 -1.62 27.45 0.14
N PHE A 242 -0.52 28.02 -0.37
CA PHE A 242 0.60 28.43 0.46
C PHE A 242 0.53 29.93 0.75
N ASN A 243 0.13 30.29 1.97
CA ASN A 243 -0.10 31.66 2.40
C ASN A 243 0.57 31.90 3.75
N ASN A 244 1.17 33.09 3.97
CA ASN A 244 1.76 33.48 5.25
C ASN A 244 2.78 32.47 5.84
N GLY A 245 3.53 31.77 4.98
CA GLY A 245 4.55 30.81 5.40
C GLY A 245 4.03 29.42 5.80
N ALA A 246 2.75 29.11 5.55
CA ALA A 246 2.16 27.80 5.79
C ALA A 246 1.27 27.36 4.63
N TYR A 247 1.08 26.05 4.49
CA TYR A 247 0.04 25.47 3.64
C TYR A 247 -1.30 25.50 4.38
N HIS A 248 -2.35 25.92 3.68
CA HIS A 248 -3.73 25.95 4.14
C HIS A 248 -4.52 24.93 3.33
N LEU A 249 -4.87 23.80 3.96
CA LEU A 249 -5.65 22.73 3.37
C LEU A 249 -7.12 22.91 3.76
N ARG A 250 -7.96 23.29 2.80
CA ARG A 250 -9.38 23.54 3.07
C ARG A 250 -10.16 22.22 3.10
N THR A 251 -10.83 21.96 4.21
CA THR A 251 -11.78 20.84 4.36
C THR A 251 -13.19 21.39 4.65
N PRO A 252 -14.26 20.57 4.55
CA PRO A 252 -15.61 21.03 4.85
C PRO A 252 -15.84 21.45 6.31
N GLY A 253 -15.02 21.00 7.25
CA GLY A 253 -15.19 21.28 8.68
C GLY A 253 -14.16 22.23 9.28
N GLY A 254 -13.20 22.71 8.48
CA GLY A 254 -12.14 23.61 8.94
C GLY A 254 -10.94 23.64 8.00
N THR A 255 -10.01 24.54 8.28
CA THR A 255 -8.74 24.64 7.56
C THR A 255 -7.61 24.04 8.39
N VAL A 256 -6.85 23.12 7.79
CA VAL A 256 -5.63 22.60 8.39
C VAL A 256 -4.45 23.42 7.89
N ARG A 257 -3.74 24.07 8.81
CA ARG A 257 -2.55 24.88 8.57
C ARG A 257 -1.32 24.05 8.89
N ALA A 258 -0.47 23.82 7.88
CA ALA A 258 0.69 22.93 7.98
C ALA A 258 1.97 23.58 7.45
N ARG A 259 3.12 23.27 8.05
CA ARG A 259 4.43 23.75 7.53
C ARG A 259 4.87 22.96 6.30
N ALA A 260 4.53 21.67 6.24
CA ALA A 260 4.77 20.80 5.10
C ALA A 260 3.55 19.92 4.80
N VAL A 261 3.45 19.48 3.54
CA VAL A 261 2.36 18.62 3.06
C VAL A 261 2.93 17.42 2.31
N GLY A 262 2.45 16.22 2.64
CA GLY A 262 2.63 15.00 1.84
C GLY A 262 1.37 14.65 1.08
N ILE A 263 1.49 14.26 -0.20
CA ILE A 263 0.41 13.86 -1.10
C ILE A 263 0.80 12.55 -1.79
#